data_AF-A0A8J3S2W3-F1
#
_entry.id   AF-A0A8J3S2W3-F1
#
_cell.length_a   1.000
_cell.length_b   1.000
_cell.length_c   1.000
_cell.angle_alpha   90.00
_cell.angle_beta   90.00
_cell.angle_gamma   90.00
#
_symmetry.space_group_name_H-M   'P 1'
#
loop_
_entity.id
_entity.type
_entity.pdbx_description
1 polymer ?
#
loop_
_entity_poly.entity_id
_entity_poly.type
_entity_poly.pdbx_seq_one_letter_code
_entity_poly.pdbx_strand_id
1 'polypeptide(L)'
;MNDVPGRRRRVWPALVAASVLTLACAGVAGVAAGVAGAELTRGPSAAELRRAAAEEVARRWRAWPAGRVFPETVRYAAEQGGMEQARRVGISPRTACDRAVDAALREPLRRAGCRAILRATYLDALQGVVITVGVAAFPDEAGGAAAMSALPRGGRPAPGLRALSFPGTVVDRFTAAGRQTSLARKSGPYLVMVTAGQVDGRPAKAAGEQRPTMFAFAGDIADRILAGLTAPLPPDCASREWRC
;
A
#
# COMPACT_ATOMS: atom_id res chain seq x y z
N MET A 1 27.46 10.06 -88.53
CA MET A 1 26.10 9.48 -88.47
C MET A 1 26.28 7.98 -88.32
N ASN A 2 25.90 7.39 -87.18
CA ASN A 2 25.38 6.02 -87.04
C ASN A 2 25.11 5.73 -85.56
N ASP A 3 23.86 5.34 -85.30
CA ASP A 3 23.18 5.22 -84.01
C ASP A 3 23.70 4.09 -83.11
N VAL A 4 23.51 4.30 -81.80
CA VAL A 4 23.77 3.33 -80.72
C VAL A 4 22.45 2.64 -80.33
N PRO A 5 22.27 1.32 -80.53
CA PRO A 5 21.14 0.59 -79.97
C PRO A 5 21.62 -0.56 -79.07
N GLY A 6 21.59 -0.36 -77.75
CA GLY A 6 21.86 -1.47 -76.83
C GLY A 6 21.72 -1.20 -75.35
N ARG A 7 21.91 0.04 -74.90
CA ARG A 7 21.91 0.35 -73.45
C ARG A 7 20.53 0.50 -72.82
N ARG A 8 19.43 0.49 -73.58
CA ARG A 8 18.05 0.72 -73.07
C ARG A 8 17.33 -0.53 -72.52
N ARG A 9 17.71 -1.75 -72.93
CA ARG A 9 16.91 -2.96 -72.59
C ARG A 9 17.12 -3.53 -71.17
N ARG A 10 18.25 -3.28 -70.51
CA ARG A 10 18.51 -3.76 -69.13
C ARG A 10 18.19 -2.76 -68.02
N VAL A 11 18.12 -1.46 -68.33
CA VAL A 11 17.83 -0.43 -67.33
C VAL A 11 16.34 -0.41 -66.97
N TRP A 12 15.47 -0.77 -67.89
CA TRP A 12 14.03 -0.77 -67.69
C TRP A 12 13.56 -1.74 -66.59
N PRO A 13 13.97 -3.02 -66.56
CA PRO A 13 13.60 -3.92 -65.45
C PRO A 13 14.23 -3.51 -64.11
N ALA A 14 15.43 -2.93 -64.11
CA ALA A 14 16.08 -2.44 -62.89
C ALA A 14 15.38 -1.20 -62.31
N LEU A 15 14.92 -0.27 -63.17
CA LEU A 15 14.13 0.88 -62.77
C LEU A 15 12.75 0.46 -62.25
N VAL A 16 12.08 -0.49 -62.92
CA VAL A 16 10.81 -1.03 -62.44
C VAL A 16 10.97 -1.72 -61.08
N ALA A 17 12.01 -2.54 -60.90
CA ALA A 17 12.29 -3.18 -59.62
C ALA A 17 12.59 -2.16 -58.51
N ALA A 18 13.38 -1.12 -58.81
CA ALA A 18 13.65 -0.04 -57.87
C ALA A 18 12.37 0.74 -57.50
N SER A 19 11.51 1.06 -58.48
CA SER A 19 10.23 1.73 -58.24
C SER A 19 9.28 0.89 -57.39
N VAL A 20 9.16 -0.42 -57.68
CA VAL A 20 8.35 -1.35 -56.89
C VAL A 20 8.87 -1.45 -55.46
N LEU A 21 10.19 -1.53 -55.27
CA LEU A 21 10.80 -1.57 -53.94
C LEU A 21 10.55 -0.27 -53.17
N THR A 22 10.69 0.89 -53.80
CA THR A 22 10.41 2.18 -53.15
C THR A 22 8.94 2.33 -52.76
N LEU A 23 8.01 1.88 -53.59
CA LEU A 23 6.57 1.89 -53.28
C LEU A 23 6.25 0.93 -52.13
N ALA A 24 6.88 -0.26 -52.12
CA ALA A 24 6.74 -1.21 -51.02
C ALA A 24 7.29 -0.63 -49.70
N CYS A 25 8.48 -0.04 -49.70
CA CYS A 25 9.06 0.61 -48.52
C CYS A 25 8.21 1.80 -48.04
N ALA A 26 7.71 2.65 -48.94
CA ALA A 26 6.82 3.76 -48.60
C ALA A 26 5.49 3.25 -48.00
N GLY A 27 4.93 2.16 -48.52
CA GLY A 27 3.75 1.51 -47.98
C GLY A 27 3.96 0.98 -46.56
N VAL A 28 5.08 0.28 -46.32
CA VAL A 28 5.44 -0.22 -44.98
C VAL A 28 5.66 0.93 -44.00
N ALA A 29 6.36 1.99 -44.42
CA ALA A 29 6.58 3.17 -43.59
C ALA A 29 5.26 3.89 -43.26
N GLY A 30 4.34 4.01 -44.22
CA GLY A 30 3.02 4.59 -44.00
C GLY A 30 2.17 3.78 -43.01
N VAL A 31 2.19 2.44 -43.10
CA VAL A 31 1.50 1.56 -42.13
C VAL A 31 2.13 1.68 -40.75
N ALA A 32 3.47 1.64 -40.65
CA ALA A 32 4.16 1.79 -39.38
C ALA A 32 3.89 3.16 -38.73
N ALA A 33 3.90 4.24 -39.52
CA ALA A 33 3.54 5.58 -39.05
C ALA A 33 2.07 5.68 -38.62
N GLY A 34 1.16 5.01 -39.33
CA GLY A 34 -0.26 4.94 -38.96
C GLY A 34 -0.50 4.18 -37.65
N VAL A 35 0.17 3.04 -37.46
CA VAL A 35 0.10 2.25 -36.21
C VAL A 35 0.74 3.02 -35.05
N ALA A 36 1.89 3.68 -35.27
CA ALA A 36 2.52 4.53 -34.28
C ALA A 36 1.65 5.75 -33.92
N GLY A 37 1.04 6.40 -34.91
CA GLY A 37 0.10 7.50 -34.70
C GLY A 37 -1.17 7.09 -33.94
N ALA A 38 -1.70 5.91 -34.26
CA ALA A 38 -2.83 5.32 -33.54
C ALA A 38 -2.47 5.01 -32.08
N GLU A 39 -1.27 4.48 -31.79
CA GLU A 39 -0.85 4.24 -30.40
C GLU A 39 -0.60 5.55 -29.64
N LEU A 40 -0.06 6.58 -30.30
CA LEU A 40 0.15 7.92 -29.70
C LEU A 40 -1.15 8.66 -29.38
N THR A 41 -2.25 8.33 -30.06
CA THR A 41 -3.58 8.96 -29.87
C THR A 41 -4.59 8.07 -29.16
N ARG A 42 -4.24 6.81 -28.92
CA ARG A 42 -5.06 5.85 -28.17
C ARG A 42 -5.07 6.23 -26.69
N GLY A 43 -6.28 6.28 -26.13
CA GLY A 43 -6.45 6.41 -24.69
C GLY A 43 -6.00 5.14 -23.93
N PRO A 44 -5.73 5.25 -22.62
CA PRO A 44 -5.24 4.13 -21.83
C PRO A 44 -6.26 2.98 -21.81
N SER A 45 -5.77 1.75 -21.93
CA SER A 45 -6.56 0.53 -21.76
C SER A 45 -7.00 0.37 -20.30
N ALA A 46 -8.03 -0.44 -20.09
CA ALA A 46 -8.46 -0.84 -18.76
C ALA A 46 -7.35 -1.58 -17.96
N ALA A 47 -6.39 -2.23 -18.63
CA ALA A 47 -5.26 -2.88 -17.96
C ALA A 47 -4.23 -1.85 -17.46
N GLU A 48 -3.91 -0.85 -18.28
CA GLU A 48 -3.01 0.25 -17.91
C GLU A 48 -3.59 1.08 -16.77
N LEU A 49 -4.88 1.42 -16.83
CA LEU A 49 -5.58 2.13 -15.75
C LEU A 49 -5.55 1.35 -14.42
N ARG A 50 -5.83 0.04 -14.46
CA ARG A 50 -5.75 -0.82 -13.26
C ARG A 50 -4.35 -0.89 -12.68
N ARG A 51 -3.33 -0.99 -13.53
CA ARG A 51 -1.93 -0.99 -13.10
C ARG A 51 -1.55 0.35 -12.47
N ALA A 52 -1.89 1.47 -13.09
CA ALA A 52 -1.64 2.80 -12.56
C ALA A 52 -2.32 3.01 -11.21
N ALA A 53 -3.58 2.59 -11.07
CA ALA A 53 -4.31 2.66 -9.79
C ALA A 53 -3.66 1.78 -8.70
N ALA A 54 -3.25 0.56 -9.02
CA ALA A 54 -2.56 -0.32 -8.06
C ALA A 54 -1.21 0.27 -7.62
N GLU A 55 -0.46 0.85 -8.55
CA GLU A 55 0.81 1.52 -8.26
C GLU A 55 0.64 2.80 -7.43
N GLU A 56 -0.43 3.58 -7.66
CA GLU A 56 -0.79 4.73 -6.83
C GLU A 56 -1.09 4.27 -5.39
N VAL A 57 -1.98 3.29 -5.22
CA VAL A 57 -2.32 2.73 -3.92
C VAL A 57 -1.07 2.26 -3.18
N ALA A 58 -0.16 1.53 -3.85
CA ALA A 58 1.09 1.05 -3.25
C ALA A 58 2.10 2.14 -2.83
N ARG A 59 1.93 3.38 -3.31
CA ARG A 59 2.79 4.53 -2.95
C ARG A 59 2.19 5.42 -1.85
N ARG A 60 0.91 5.29 -1.52
CA ARG A 60 0.21 6.17 -0.54
C ARG A 60 0.93 6.30 0.80
N TRP A 61 1.50 5.21 1.34
CA TRP A 61 2.23 5.24 2.61
C TRP A 61 3.37 6.28 2.69
N ARG A 62 3.99 6.61 1.54
CA ARG A 62 5.06 7.61 1.46
C ARG A 62 4.65 8.91 0.80
N ALA A 63 3.58 8.89 0.00
CA ALA A 63 3.11 10.06 -0.74
C ALA A 63 2.14 10.92 0.09
N TRP A 64 1.31 10.29 0.93
CA TRP A 64 0.33 10.99 1.73
C TRP A 64 0.93 11.56 3.02
N PRO A 65 0.38 12.68 3.52
CA PRO A 65 0.66 13.12 4.88
C PRO A 65 0.31 12.02 5.88
N ALA A 66 1.13 11.85 6.91
CA ALA A 66 0.90 10.79 7.90
C ALA A 66 -0.46 10.93 8.62
N GLY A 67 -0.95 12.15 8.80
CA GLY A 67 -2.28 12.42 9.36
C GLY A 67 -3.45 12.03 8.44
N ARG A 68 -3.21 11.79 7.15
CA ARG A 68 -4.18 11.20 6.22
C ARG A 68 -4.22 9.68 6.35
N VAL A 69 -3.06 9.05 6.54
CA VAL A 69 -2.95 7.60 6.82
C VAL A 69 -3.54 7.26 8.18
N PHE A 70 -3.27 8.09 9.18
CA PHE A 70 -3.78 7.97 10.54
C PHE A 70 -4.61 9.20 10.84
N PRO A 71 -5.94 9.21 10.61
CA PRO A 71 -6.80 10.36 10.91
C PRO A 71 -6.76 10.78 12.37
N GLU A 72 -7.16 12.03 12.67
CA GLU A 72 -7.18 12.54 14.05
C GLU A 72 -8.17 11.79 14.93
N THR A 73 -9.30 11.40 14.37
CA THR A 73 -10.27 10.51 15.02
C THR A 73 -10.61 9.33 14.12
N VAL A 74 -10.83 8.17 14.73
CA VAL A 74 -11.31 6.97 14.03
C VAL A 74 -12.51 6.44 14.78
N ARG A 75 -13.67 6.37 14.14
CA ARG A 75 -14.87 5.83 14.79
C ARG A 75 -14.79 4.31 14.94
N TYR A 76 -15.48 3.74 15.92
CA TYR A 76 -15.60 2.29 16.12
C TYR A 76 -16.94 1.97 16.78
N ALA A 77 -17.42 0.73 16.65
CA ALA A 77 -18.60 0.28 17.38
C ALA A 77 -18.23 -0.01 18.84
N ALA A 78 -18.92 0.61 19.79
CA ALA A 78 -18.66 0.38 21.20
C ALA A 78 -19.24 -0.96 21.65
N GLU A 79 -18.60 -1.61 22.62
CA GLU A 79 -19.05 -2.91 23.16
C GLU A 79 -20.46 -2.86 23.76
N GLN A 80 -20.86 -1.69 24.31
CA GLN A 80 -22.19 -1.44 24.89
C GLN A 80 -23.22 -1.00 23.84
N GLY A 81 -22.85 -0.99 22.56
CA GLY A 81 -23.64 -0.47 21.46
C GLY A 81 -23.37 1.02 21.16
N GLY A 82 -23.69 1.43 19.93
CA GLY A 82 -23.45 2.78 19.44
C GLY A 82 -22.07 2.97 18.79
N MET A 83 -21.82 4.22 18.36
CA MET A 83 -20.61 4.61 17.65
C MET A 83 -19.79 5.58 18.51
N GLU A 84 -18.55 5.22 18.80
CA GLU A 84 -17.59 6.03 19.52
C GLU A 84 -16.41 6.44 18.62
N GLN A 85 -15.51 7.27 19.13
CA GLN A 85 -14.33 7.74 18.39
C GLN A 85 -13.07 7.61 19.22
N ALA A 86 -12.07 6.93 18.66
CA ALA A 86 -10.73 6.92 19.21
C ALA A 86 -9.98 8.16 18.72
N ARG A 87 -9.26 8.84 19.61
CA ARG A 87 -8.47 10.04 19.31
C ARG A 87 -6.99 9.70 19.16
N ARG A 88 -6.36 10.18 18.10
CA ARG A 88 -4.93 10.02 17.84
C ARG A 88 -4.13 10.84 18.86
N VAL A 89 -3.22 10.19 19.57
CA VAL A 89 -2.30 10.84 20.53
C VAL A 89 -1.02 11.26 19.82
N GLY A 90 -0.51 10.45 18.89
CA GLY A 90 0.69 10.80 18.14
C GLY A 90 1.03 9.82 17.03
N ILE A 91 1.97 10.22 16.18
CA ILE A 91 2.51 9.44 15.05
C ILE A 91 4.02 9.36 15.20
N SER A 92 4.59 8.16 15.04
CA SER A 92 6.04 7.97 15.03
C SER A 92 6.65 8.45 13.72
N PRO A 93 7.74 9.23 13.73
CA PRO A 93 8.49 9.56 12.51
C PRO A 93 9.33 8.38 12.00
N ARG A 94 9.54 7.34 12.82
CA ARG A 94 10.34 6.16 12.46
C ARG A 94 9.48 5.15 11.72
N THR A 95 10.00 4.64 10.61
CA THR A 95 9.30 3.71 9.69
C THR A 95 10.02 2.38 9.46
N ALA A 96 11.20 2.17 10.07
CA ALA A 96 11.97 0.95 9.89
C ALA A 96 11.21 -0.29 10.38
N CYS A 97 11.06 -1.30 9.51
CA CYS A 97 10.23 -2.47 9.77
C CYS A 97 10.69 -3.26 11.02
N ASP A 98 12.00 -3.47 11.16
CA ASP A 98 12.61 -4.24 12.25
C ASP A 98 12.42 -3.60 13.64
N ARG A 99 12.23 -2.28 13.69
CA ARG A 99 11.99 -1.51 14.91
C ARG A 99 10.53 -1.47 15.32
N ALA A 100 9.61 -1.72 14.40
CA ALA A 100 8.18 -1.66 14.66
C ALA A 100 7.58 -2.97 15.19
N VAL A 101 8.22 -4.12 14.97
CA VAL A 101 7.71 -5.45 15.37
C VAL A 101 8.63 -6.18 16.35
N ASP A 102 8.10 -7.21 17.01
CA ASP A 102 8.89 -8.11 17.84
C ASP A 102 9.93 -8.89 17.01
N ALA A 103 11.01 -9.33 17.67
CA ALA A 103 12.17 -9.93 17.00
C ALA A 103 11.81 -11.12 16.09
N ALA A 104 10.88 -11.98 16.53
CA ALA A 104 10.41 -13.15 15.78
C ALA A 104 9.77 -12.80 14.42
N LEU A 105 9.29 -11.57 14.23
CA LEU A 105 8.63 -11.13 13.00
C LEU A 105 9.57 -10.38 12.04
N ARG A 106 10.77 -10.00 12.47
CA ARG A 106 11.70 -9.23 11.63
C ARG A 106 12.09 -9.96 10.36
N GLU A 107 12.48 -11.23 10.49
CA GLU A 107 12.90 -12.07 9.37
C GLU A 107 11.73 -12.38 8.41
N PRO A 108 10.56 -12.85 8.88
CA PRO A 108 9.40 -13.04 8.01
C PRO A 108 8.99 -11.78 7.23
N LEU A 109 8.92 -10.62 7.89
CA LEU A 109 8.51 -9.38 7.23
C LEU A 109 9.57 -8.88 6.23
N ARG A 110 10.87 -9.09 6.52
CA ARG A 110 11.94 -8.79 5.56
C ARG A 110 11.81 -9.65 4.30
N ARG A 111 11.60 -10.96 4.45
CA ARG A 111 11.40 -11.89 3.32
C ARG A 111 10.15 -11.58 2.51
N ALA A 112 9.11 -11.09 3.17
CA ALA A 112 7.89 -10.59 2.52
C ALA A 112 8.09 -9.25 1.78
N GLY A 113 9.26 -8.62 1.89
CA GLY A 113 9.58 -7.37 1.20
C GLY A 113 9.10 -6.10 1.91
N CYS A 114 8.96 -6.12 3.25
CA CYS A 114 8.51 -4.95 4.02
C CYS A 114 9.33 -3.69 3.66
N ARG A 115 8.63 -2.67 3.15
CA ARG A 115 9.23 -1.39 2.74
C ARG A 115 9.30 -0.41 3.91
N ALA A 116 8.23 -0.35 4.70
CA ALA A 116 8.08 0.54 5.84
C ALA A 116 6.94 0.06 6.75
N ILE A 117 7.02 0.42 8.03
CA ILE A 117 5.92 0.31 8.99
C ILE A 117 5.69 1.67 9.64
N LEU A 118 4.66 2.37 9.19
CA LEU A 118 4.19 3.60 9.83
C LEU A 118 3.46 3.23 11.12
N ARG A 119 3.54 4.06 12.17
CA ARG A 119 2.83 3.78 13.44
C ARG A 119 2.20 5.02 14.05
N ALA A 120 1.00 4.85 14.59
CA ALA A 120 0.31 5.84 15.40
C ALA A 120 -0.31 5.19 16.64
N THR A 121 -0.54 5.98 17.67
CA THR A 121 -1.24 5.52 18.88
C THR A 121 -2.49 6.34 19.09
N TYR A 122 -3.58 5.64 19.39
CA TYR A 122 -4.90 6.17 19.68
C TYR A 122 -5.29 5.84 21.11
N LEU A 123 -6.17 6.66 21.65
CA LEU A 123 -6.87 6.45 22.90
C LEU A 123 -8.37 6.30 22.59
N ASP A 124 -9.03 5.31 23.18
CA ASP A 124 -10.46 5.12 23.05
C ASP A 124 -11.27 6.29 23.65
N ALA A 125 -12.58 6.32 23.39
CA ALA A 125 -13.44 7.41 23.84
C ALA A 125 -13.53 7.48 25.38
N LEU A 126 -13.52 6.32 26.05
CA LEU A 126 -13.54 6.20 27.50
C LEU A 126 -12.18 6.45 28.15
N GLN A 127 -11.13 6.63 27.36
CA GLN A 127 -9.76 6.87 27.80
C GLN A 127 -9.18 5.74 28.69
N GLY A 128 -9.71 4.52 28.55
CA GLY A 128 -9.27 3.34 29.28
C GLY A 128 -8.35 2.43 28.48
N VAL A 129 -8.40 2.51 27.15
CA VAL A 129 -7.71 1.60 26.22
C VAL A 129 -6.82 2.39 25.26
N VAL A 130 -5.56 1.96 25.17
CA VAL A 130 -4.58 2.47 24.23
C VAL A 130 -4.43 1.50 23.07
N ILE A 131 -4.41 2.02 21.86
CA ILE A 131 -4.34 1.26 20.62
C ILE A 131 -3.17 1.78 19.79
N THR A 132 -2.09 1.01 19.67
CA THR A 132 -1.05 1.29 18.67
C THR A 132 -1.41 0.58 17.37
N VAL A 133 -1.53 1.36 16.29
CA VAL A 133 -1.77 0.86 14.94
C VAL A 133 -0.49 0.99 14.13
N GLY A 134 -0.18 -0.04 13.33
CA GLY A 134 0.95 -0.09 12.44
C GLY A 134 0.52 -0.44 11.02
N VAL A 135 0.83 0.42 10.05
CA VAL A 135 0.59 0.18 8.61
C VAL A 135 1.89 -0.29 8.00
N ALA A 136 1.99 -1.59 7.69
CA ALA A 136 3.10 -2.16 6.96
C ALA A 136 2.82 -2.13 5.45
N ALA A 137 3.77 -1.59 4.69
CA ALA A 137 3.71 -1.48 3.23
C ALA A 137 4.61 -2.52 2.55
N PHE A 138 4.08 -3.18 1.53
CA PHE A 138 4.78 -4.20 0.75
C PHE A 138 4.85 -3.82 -0.73
N PRO A 139 5.65 -4.53 -1.55
CA PRO A 139 5.72 -4.27 -2.98
C PRO A 139 4.42 -4.56 -3.71
N ASP A 140 3.71 -5.59 -3.27
CA ASP A 140 2.50 -6.12 -3.87
C ASP A 140 1.63 -6.84 -2.83
N GLU A 141 0.51 -7.39 -3.29
CA GLU A 141 -0.42 -8.15 -2.48
C GLU A 141 0.15 -9.46 -1.92
N ALA A 142 1.05 -10.11 -2.67
CA ALA A 142 1.65 -11.38 -2.27
C ALA A 142 2.58 -11.19 -1.06
N GLY A 143 3.37 -10.13 -1.03
CA GLY A 143 4.17 -9.74 0.13
C GLY A 143 3.31 -9.50 1.36
N GLY A 144 2.21 -8.76 1.22
CA GLY A 144 1.25 -8.53 2.31
C GLY A 144 0.63 -9.84 2.84
N ALA A 145 0.28 -10.77 1.96
CA ALA A 145 -0.25 -12.08 2.32
C ALA A 145 0.79 -12.96 3.04
N ALA A 146 2.04 -12.97 2.57
CA ALA A 146 3.14 -13.69 3.21
C ALA A 146 3.47 -13.13 4.61
N ALA A 147 3.37 -11.81 4.79
CA ALA A 147 3.54 -11.20 6.12
C ALA A 147 2.37 -11.54 7.07
N MET A 148 1.13 -11.53 6.57
CA MET A 148 -0.05 -11.93 7.34
C MET A 148 0.05 -13.39 7.82
N SER A 149 0.52 -14.32 6.99
CA SER A 149 0.63 -15.73 7.36
C SER A 149 1.71 -16.00 8.43
N ALA A 150 2.68 -15.10 8.58
CA ALA A 150 3.70 -15.18 9.62
C ALA A 150 3.24 -14.71 11.01
N LEU A 151 2.11 -14.00 11.09
CA LEU A 151 1.58 -13.50 12.36
C LEU A 151 0.91 -14.62 13.18
N PRO A 152 1.05 -14.60 14.51
CA PRO A 152 0.30 -15.50 15.37
C PRO A 152 -1.22 -15.31 15.21
N ARG A 153 -1.96 -16.42 15.26
CA ARG A 153 -3.42 -16.40 15.31
C ARG A 153 -3.90 -16.34 16.77
N GLY A 154 -5.16 -15.96 16.96
CA GLY A 154 -5.82 -16.04 18.27
C GLY A 154 -5.48 -14.90 19.23
N GLY A 155 -5.17 -13.70 18.73
CA GLY A 155 -5.16 -12.50 19.58
C GLY A 155 -3.95 -12.33 20.50
N ARG A 156 -2.97 -13.25 20.46
CA ARG A 156 -1.82 -13.22 21.38
C ARG A 156 -1.04 -11.89 21.24
N PRO A 157 -0.77 -11.16 22.35
CA PRO A 157 -0.12 -9.85 22.28
C PRO A 157 1.33 -9.85 21.78
N ALA A 158 2.01 -11.00 21.78
CA ALA A 158 3.34 -11.15 21.21
C ALA A 158 3.54 -12.58 20.64
N PRO A 159 4.36 -12.75 19.59
CA PRO A 159 5.00 -11.68 18.82
C PRO A 159 4.01 -10.90 17.93
N GLY A 160 4.19 -9.58 17.81
CA GLY A 160 3.30 -8.70 17.07
C GLY A 160 3.89 -7.31 16.86
N LEU A 161 3.01 -6.33 16.65
CA LEU A 161 3.38 -4.92 16.60
C LEU A 161 3.85 -4.46 17.99
N ARG A 162 4.96 -3.71 18.04
CA ARG A 162 5.43 -3.09 19.28
C ARG A 162 4.59 -1.88 19.61
N ALA A 163 4.20 -1.80 20.89
CA ALA A 163 3.57 -0.62 21.46
C ALA A 163 4.39 0.64 21.16
N LEU A 164 3.70 1.75 20.92
CA LEU A 164 4.28 3.06 20.69
C LEU A 164 3.73 4.02 21.75
N SER A 165 4.56 4.34 22.73
CA SER A 165 4.26 5.35 23.74
C SER A 165 4.81 6.71 23.33
N PHE A 166 4.25 7.76 23.92
CA PHE A 166 4.71 9.15 23.78
C PHE A 166 4.99 9.70 25.18
N PRO A 167 6.25 10.01 25.53
CA PRO A 167 6.61 10.53 26.84
C PRO A 167 5.82 11.78 27.23
N GLY A 168 5.39 11.86 28.49
CA GLY A 168 4.64 13.00 29.00
C GLY A 168 3.18 13.08 28.51
N THR A 169 2.65 12.01 27.92
CA THR A 169 1.24 11.91 27.50
C THR A 169 0.51 10.81 28.26
N VAL A 170 -0.81 10.74 28.11
CA VAL A 170 -1.65 9.67 28.69
C VAL A 170 -1.23 8.26 28.27
N VAL A 171 -0.52 8.09 27.15
CA VAL A 171 -0.09 6.78 26.65
C VAL A 171 1.37 6.45 26.97
N ASP A 172 2.04 7.25 27.80
CA ASP A 172 3.46 7.06 28.16
C ASP A 172 3.72 5.66 28.76
N ARG A 173 2.78 5.18 29.58
CA ARG A 173 2.87 3.89 30.27
C ARG A 173 2.60 2.68 29.37
N PHE A 174 2.13 2.88 28.14
CA PHE A 174 1.81 1.79 27.22
C PHE A 174 3.08 1.22 26.57
N THR A 175 3.73 0.30 27.29
CA THR A 175 4.96 -0.37 26.86
C THR A 175 4.71 -1.79 26.33
N ALA A 176 5.78 -2.49 25.92
CA ALA A 176 5.69 -3.86 25.42
C ALA A 176 5.02 -4.84 26.39
N ALA A 177 5.17 -4.64 27.71
CA ALA A 177 4.55 -5.47 28.73
C ALA A 177 3.04 -5.24 28.87
N GLY A 178 2.58 -4.02 28.57
CA GLY A 178 1.18 -3.61 28.65
C GLY A 178 0.31 -4.07 27.47
N ARG A 179 0.90 -4.67 26.44
CA ARG A 179 0.17 -5.25 25.31
C ARG A 179 -0.64 -6.44 25.77
N GLN A 180 -1.97 -6.39 25.62
CA GLN A 180 -2.89 -7.47 26.04
C GLN A 180 -3.53 -8.21 24.87
N THR A 181 -3.64 -7.55 23.71
CA THR A 181 -4.06 -8.20 22.47
C THR A 181 -3.23 -7.74 21.28
N SER A 182 -3.23 -8.56 20.23
CA SER A 182 -2.74 -8.19 18.91
C SER A 182 -3.69 -8.71 17.83
N LEU A 183 -3.89 -7.93 16.77
CA LEU A 183 -4.63 -8.37 15.59
C LEU A 183 -4.01 -7.78 14.32
N ALA A 184 -4.43 -8.29 13.17
CA ALA A 184 -4.07 -7.71 11.89
C ALA A 184 -5.21 -7.81 10.86
N ARG A 185 -5.15 -6.93 9.86
CA ARG A 185 -6.03 -6.84 8.69
C ARG A 185 -5.18 -6.58 7.45
N LYS A 186 -5.55 -7.16 6.30
CA LYS A 186 -4.80 -7.00 5.04
C LYS A 186 -5.74 -6.64 3.91
N SER A 187 -5.34 -5.68 3.08
CA SER A 187 -6.00 -5.35 1.82
C SER A 187 -4.95 -4.77 0.87
N GLY A 188 -4.99 -5.20 -0.39
CA GLY A 188 -3.96 -4.84 -1.38
C GLY A 188 -2.53 -5.10 -0.84
N PRO A 189 -1.59 -4.16 -1.03
CA PRO A 189 -0.20 -4.28 -0.58
C PRO A 189 0.03 -3.86 0.88
N TYR A 190 -1.05 -3.69 1.67
CA TYR A 190 -0.96 -3.21 3.05
C TYR A 190 -1.41 -4.26 4.06
N LEU A 191 -0.68 -4.30 5.18
CA LEU A 191 -1.03 -5.04 6.38
C LEU A 191 -1.14 -4.04 7.54
N VAL A 192 -2.33 -3.88 8.09
CA VAL A 192 -2.57 -3.09 9.32
C VAL A 192 -2.50 -4.03 10.50
N MET A 193 -1.48 -3.86 11.34
CA MET A 193 -1.34 -4.54 12.62
C MET A 193 -1.80 -3.62 13.74
N VAL A 194 -2.33 -4.20 14.80
CA VAL A 194 -2.76 -3.46 15.98
C VAL A 194 -2.28 -4.20 17.22
N THR A 195 -1.83 -3.44 18.21
CA THR A 195 -1.71 -3.93 19.59
C THR A 195 -2.45 -2.99 20.53
N ALA A 196 -3.14 -3.55 21.51
CA ALA A 196 -3.92 -2.78 22.47
C ALA A 196 -3.75 -3.30 23.90
N GLY A 197 -4.02 -2.43 24.86
CA GLY A 197 -4.01 -2.70 26.30
C GLY A 197 -4.54 -1.49 27.07
N GLN A 198 -4.60 -1.59 28.39
CA GLN A 198 -5.13 -0.49 29.21
C GLN A 198 -4.11 0.63 29.35
N VAL A 199 -4.64 1.85 29.47
CA VAL A 199 -3.86 3.09 29.56
C VAL A 199 -2.92 3.15 30.77
N ASP A 200 -3.26 2.44 31.85
CA ASP A 200 -2.44 2.40 33.07
C ASP A 200 -1.14 1.61 32.91
N GLY A 201 -0.96 0.93 31.76
CA GLY A 201 0.24 0.17 31.43
C GLY A 201 0.33 -1.18 32.14
N ARG A 202 -0.76 -1.66 32.76
CA ARG A 202 -0.75 -2.92 33.49
C ARG A 202 -0.27 -4.08 32.61
N PRO A 203 0.68 -4.90 33.07
CA PRO A 203 1.19 -6.01 32.26
C PRO A 203 0.10 -7.03 31.93
N ALA A 204 0.13 -7.64 30.75
CA ALA A 204 -0.82 -8.70 30.39
C ALA A 204 -0.85 -9.86 31.39
N LYS A 205 0.31 -10.23 31.95
CA LYS A 205 0.41 -11.26 33.00
C LYS A 205 -0.39 -10.94 34.28
N ALA A 206 -0.65 -9.66 34.55
CA ALA A 206 -1.43 -9.23 35.71
C ALA A 206 -2.94 -9.30 35.45
N ALA A 207 -3.39 -9.37 34.19
CA ALA A 207 -4.80 -9.49 33.83
C ALA A 207 -5.35 -10.93 33.97
N GLY A 208 -4.46 -11.92 34.15
CA GLY A 208 -4.81 -13.34 34.21
C GLY A 208 -5.11 -13.90 32.82
N GLU A 209 -6.40 -14.10 32.54
CA GLU A 209 -6.88 -14.57 31.23
C GLU A 209 -7.00 -13.43 30.20
N GLN A 210 -6.90 -13.79 28.91
CA GLN A 210 -7.13 -12.84 27.83
C GLN A 210 -8.60 -12.39 27.82
N ARG A 211 -8.81 -11.10 27.61
CA ARG A 211 -10.14 -10.48 27.50
C ARG A 211 -10.35 -9.97 26.07
N PRO A 212 -10.50 -10.86 25.07
CA PRO A 212 -10.50 -10.46 23.66
C PRO A 212 -11.66 -9.52 23.33
N THR A 213 -12.81 -9.67 23.99
CA THR A 213 -13.98 -8.81 23.81
C THR A 213 -13.70 -7.36 24.18
N MET A 214 -12.99 -7.11 25.29
CA MET A 214 -12.64 -5.74 25.72
C MET A 214 -11.88 -4.92 24.66
N PHE A 215 -11.21 -5.59 23.73
CA PHE A 215 -10.38 -4.96 22.71
C PHE A 215 -10.89 -5.22 21.29
N ALA A 216 -12.09 -5.80 21.11
CA ALA A 216 -12.57 -6.22 19.81
C ALA A 216 -12.75 -5.04 18.84
N PHE A 217 -13.21 -3.88 19.34
CA PHE A 217 -13.33 -2.64 18.58
C PHE A 217 -12.02 -2.15 17.93
N ALA A 218 -10.85 -2.60 18.41
CA ALA A 218 -9.57 -2.29 17.77
C ALA A 218 -9.49 -2.85 16.33
N GLY A 219 -10.30 -3.87 16.02
CA GLY A 219 -10.52 -4.37 14.67
C GLY A 219 -11.15 -3.33 13.75
N ASP A 220 -12.21 -2.65 14.19
CA ASP A 220 -12.87 -1.59 13.42
C ASP A 220 -11.93 -0.44 13.07
N ILE A 221 -11.04 -0.08 14.02
CA ILE A 221 -10.01 0.94 13.81
C ILE A 221 -9.06 0.50 12.70
N ALA A 222 -8.60 -0.75 12.74
CA ALA A 222 -7.74 -1.32 11.70
C ALA A 222 -8.43 -1.33 10.33
N ASP A 223 -9.68 -1.78 10.28
CA ASP A 223 -10.47 -1.90 9.05
C ASP A 223 -10.72 -0.52 8.42
N ARG A 224 -10.96 0.52 9.21
CA ARG A 224 -11.16 1.90 8.71
C ARG A 224 -9.88 2.53 8.17
N ILE A 225 -8.77 2.36 8.89
CA ILE A 225 -7.46 2.85 8.42
C ILE A 225 -7.08 2.13 7.12
N LEU A 226 -7.27 0.82 7.07
CA LEU A 226 -7.02 0.02 5.88
C LEU A 226 -7.91 0.43 4.70
N ALA A 227 -9.21 0.62 4.94
CA ALA A 227 -10.16 1.08 3.91
C ALA A 227 -9.76 2.45 3.35
N GLY A 228 -9.37 3.40 4.20
CA GLY A 228 -8.88 4.72 3.75
C GLY A 228 -7.62 4.61 2.89
N LEU A 229 -6.71 3.70 3.22
CA LEU A 229 -5.50 3.44 2.44
C LEU A 229 -5.78 2.77 1.10
N THR A 230 -6.74 1.85 1.03
CA THR A 230 -6.99 1.04 -0.18
C THR A 230 -8.19 1.49 -1.00
N ALA A 231 -8.91 2.53 -0.58
CA ALA A 231 -10.05 3.06 -1.32
C ALA A 231 -9.63 3.42 -2.76
N PRO A 232 -10.28 2.86 -3.78
CA PRO A 232 -9.99 3.24 -5.17
C PRO A 232 -10.32 4.73 -5.34
N LEU A 233 -9.35 5.49 -5.84
CA LEU A 233 -9.59 6.84 -6.31
C LEU A 233 -9.61 6.79 -7.84
N PRO A 234 -10.57 7.42 -8.51
CA PRO A 234 -10.48 7.58 -9.96
C PRO A 234 -9.19 8.34 -10.30
N PRO A 235 -8.50 7.98 -11.39
CA PRO A 235 -7.29 8.68 -11.82
C PRO A 235 -7.58 10.16 -12.03
N ASP A 236 -6.85 11.01 -11.29
CA ASP A 236 -6.91 12.47 -11.40
C ASP A 236 -5.52 12.99 -11.80
N CYS A 237 -5.30 13.12 -13.11
CA CYS A 237 -4.02 13.61 -13.64
C CYS A 237 -3.72 15.08 -13.30
N ALA A 238 -4.67 15.83 -12.71
CA ALA A 238 -4.40 17.18 -12.21
C ALA A 238 -3.76 17.17 -10.81
N SER A 239 -3.80 16.04 -10.11
CA SER A 239 -3.30 15.87 -8.75
C SER A 239 -1.82 15.44 -8.74
N ARG A 240 -1.03 15.98 -7.80
CA ARG A 240 0.39 15.60 -7.58
C ARG A 240 0.56 14.14 -7.14
N GLU A 241 -0.52 13.46 -6.78
CA GLU A 241 -0.52 12.07 -6.30
C GLU A 241 -0.51 11.06 -7.46
N TRP A 242 -0.92 11.50 -8.66
CA TRP A 242 -0.92 10.68 -9.87
C TRP A 242 0.31 10.94 -10.73
N ARG A 243 0.89 9.86 -11.28
CA ARG A 243 1.87 9.95 -12.36
C ARG A 243 1.18 9.46 -13.63
N CYS A 244 0.66 10.43 -14.36
CA CYS A 244 0.35 10.33 -15.79
C CYS A 244 1.61 10.83 -16.53
#